data_AF-A0A532E588-F1
#
_entry.id   AF-A0A532E588-F1
#
_cell.length_a   1.000
_cell.length_b   1.000
_cell.length_c   1.000
_cell.angle_alpha   90.00
_cell.angle_beta   90.00
_cell.angle_gamma   90.00
#
_symmetry.space_group_name_H-M   'P 1'
#
loop_
_entity.id
_entity.type
_entity.pdbx_description
1 polymer ?
#
loop_
_entity_poly.entity_id
_entity_poly.type
_entity_poly.pdbx_seq_one_letter_code
_entity_poly.pdbx_strand_id
1 'polypeptide(L)' 'MSNLRALIGHAADVSGAVPNLQPSRGTFKVYVRQPEHLGIIQQVLSASAIAPSRILYLQGDLCRRELLVEIEGVVIAE' A
#
# COMPACT_ATOMS: atom_id res chain seq x y z
N MET A 1 5.15 6.10 -4.77
CA MET A 1 4.82 4.68 -4.54
C MET A 1 5.59 3.75 -5.50
N SER A 2 6.93 3.73 -5.52
CA SER A 2 7.66 2.83 -6.45
C SER A 2 7.82 1.40 -5.90
N ASN A 3 8.10 1.23 -4.60
CA ASN A 3 8.28 -0.09 -3.99
C ASN A 3 7.06 -1.00 -4.15
N LEU A 4 5.86 -0.48 -3.85
CA LEU A 4 4.62 -1.25 -4.01
C LEU A 4 4.37 -1.64 -5.46
N ARG A 5 4.62 -0.73 -6.42
CA ARG A 5 4.49 -1.04 -7.85
C ARG A 5 5.51 -2.08 -8.32
N ALA A 6 6.76 -1.96 -7.88
CA ALA A 6 7.80 -2.91 -8.21
C ALA A 6 7.48 -4.32 -7.69
N LEU A 7 6.98 -4.42 -6.45
CA LEU A 7 6.58 -5.69 -5.84
C LEU A 7 5.41 -6.34 -6.60
N ILE A 8 4.37 -5.56 -6.93
CA ILE A 8 3.20 -6.08 -7.67
C ILE A 8 3.58 -6.48 -9.10
N GLY A 9 4.39 -5.67 -9.79
CA GLY A 9 4.89 -6.01 -11.12
C GLY A 9 5.69 -7.31 -11.10
N HIS A 10 6.63 -7.43 -10.16
CA HIS A 10 7.43 -8.65 -10.03
C HIS A 10 6.59 -9.89 -9.68
N ALA A 11 5.57 -9.75 -8.82
CA ALA A 11 4.66 -10.84 -8.48
C ALA A 11 3.84 -11.32 -9.69
N ALA A 12 3.43 -10.40 -10.56
CA ALA A 12 2.77 -10.74 -11.82
C ALA A 12 3.70 -11.49 -12.77
N ASP A 13 4.96 -11.05 -12.89
CA ASP A 13 5.97 -11.68 -13.76
C ASP A 13 6.33 -13.10 -13.31
N VAL A 14 6.51 -13.32 -11.99
CA VAL A 14 6.97 -14.61 -11.44
C VAL A 14 5.86 -15.66 -11.39
N SER A 15 4.60 -15.25 -11.18
CA SER A 15 3.54 -16.23 -10.90
C SER A 15 3.02 -16.97 -12.14
N GLY A 16 3.24 -16.47 -13.37
CA GLY A 16 2.78 -17.07 -14.63
C GLY A 16 1.26 -17.28 -14.79
N ALA A 17 0.49 -17.19 -13.70
CA ALA A 17 -0.91 -17.58 -13.56
C ALA A 17 -1.81 -16.44 -13.05
N VAL A 18 -1.26 -15.26 -12.78
CA VAL A 18 -2.06 -14.13 -12.24
C VAL A 18 -1.95 -12.91 -13.15
N PRO A 19 -2.58 -12.93 -14.34
CA PRO A 19 -2.59 -11.80 -15.26
C PRO A 19 -3.36 -10.57 -14.72
N ASN A 20 -3.85 -10.60 -13.48
CA ASN A 20 -4.81 -9.61 -12.97
C ASN A 20 -4.61 -9.23 -11.48
N LEU A 21 -3.36 -9.23 -10.99
CA LEU A 21 -3.00 -8.67 -9.68
C LEU A 21 -3.30 -7.16 -9.67
N GLN A 22 -4.52 -6.80 -9.29
CA GLN A 22 -4.95 -5.41 -9.24
C GLN A 22 -4.88 -4.86 -7.81
N PRO A 23 -4.14 -3.77 -7.56
CA PRO A 23 -4.11 -3.11 -6.25
C PRO A 23 -5.50 -2.68 -5.75
N SER A 24 -6.43 -2.40 -6.66
CA SER A 24 -7.82 -2.05 -6.37
C SER A 24 -8.58 -3.17 -5.63
N ARG A 25 -8.11 -4.43 -5.75
CA ARG A 25 -8.68 -5.60 -5.08
C ARG A 25 -7.97 -5.96 -3.78
N GLY A 26 -6.89 -5.26 -3.43
CA GLY A 26 -6.15 -5.47 -2.21
C GLY A 26 -6.74 -4.74 -1.01
N THR A 27 -6.49 -5.26 0.19
CA THR A 27 -6.78 -4.58 1.45
C THR A 27 -5.46 -4.18 2.10
N PHE A 28 -5.37 -2.93 2.55
CA PHE A 28 -4.12 -2.33 3.01
C PHE A 28 -4.24 -1.75 4.41
N LYS A 29 -3.16 -1.85 5.18
CA LYS A 29 -2.93 -1.07 6.39
C LYS A 29 -1.83 -0.06 6.10
N VAL A 30 -2.06 1.19 6.51
CA VAL A 30 -1.12 2.29 6.37
C VAL A 30 -0.79 2.81 7.76
N TYR A 31 0.42 2.53 8.20
CA TYR A 31 0.93 3.03 9.47
C TYR A 31 1.54 4.40 9.27
N VAL A 32 1.10 5.36 10.06
CA VAL A 32 1.55 6.74 10.04
C VAL A 32 2.24 7.04 11.35
N ARG A 33 3.50 7.48 11.30
CA ARG A 33 4.26 7.82 12.52
C ARG A 33 3.69 9.07 13.20
N GLN A 34 3.56 10.13 12.42
CA GLN A 34 3.19 11.47 12.86
C GLN A 34 1.77 11.79 12.37
N PRO A 35 0.77 11.95 13.27
CA PRO A 35 -0.62 12.20 12.90
C PRO A 35 -0.81 13.35 11.90
N GLU A 36 0.01 14.40 12.00
CA GLU A 36 0.02 15.56 11.11
C GLU A 36 0.27 15.21 9.64
N HIS A 37 0.93 14.08 9.37
CA HIS A 37 1.17 13.62 8.01
C HIS A 37 0.00 12.84 7.39
N LEU A 38 -1.06 12.53 8.15
CA LEU A 38 -2.18 11.72 7.65
C LEU A 38 -2.81 12.34 6.39
N GLY A 39 -3.06 13.66 6.39
CA GLY A 39 -3.71 14.34 5.27
C GLY A 39 -2.90 14.25 3.97
N ILE A 40 -1.59 14.51 4.03
CA ILE A 40 -0.73 14.43 2.84
C ILE A 40 -0.59 12.97 2.36
N ILE A 41 -0.55 12.00 3.28
CA ILE A 41 -0.51 10.57 2.94
C ILE A 41 -1.81 10.13 2.24
N GLN A 42 -2.98 10.55 2.75
CA GLN A 42 -4.27 10.30 2.11
C GLN A 42 -4.32 10.89 0.70
N GLN A 43 -3.86 12.13 0.53
CA GLN A 43 -3.80 12.77 -0.78
C GLN A 43 -2.91 11.98 -1.76
N VAL A 44 -1.70 11.59 -1.34
CA VAL A 44 -0.78 10.80 -2.19
C VAL A 44 -1.37 9.42 -2.53
N LEU A 45 -2.06 8.77 -1.60
CA LEU A 45 -2.66 7.46 -1.83
C LEU A 45 -3.94 7.52 -2.67
N SER A 46 -4.70 8.62 -2.62
CA SER A 46 -5.87 8.83 -3.48
C SER A 46 -5.52 8.90 -4.97
N ALA A 47 -4.30 9.33 -5.30
CA ALA A 47 -3.76 9.33 -6.65
C ALA A 47 -3.19 7.95 -7.08
N SER A 48 -3.31 6.92 -6.23
CA SER A 48 -2.86 5.56 -6.52
C SER A 48 -4.01 4.65 -6.98
N ALA A 49 -3.69 3.44 -7.43
CA ALA A 49 -4.68 2.44 -7.85
C ALA A 49 -5.38 1.72 -6.67
N ILE A 50 -5.08 2.08 -5.42
CA ILE A 50 -5.68 1.48 -4.23
C ILE A 50 -7.01 2.17 -3.94
N ALA A 51 -8.08 1.39 -3.78
CA ALA A 51 -9.38 1.93 -3.39
C ALA A 51 -9.34 2.50 -1.96
N PRO A 52 -9.72 3.78 -1.72
CA PRO A 52 -9.66 4.38 -0.38
C PRO A 52 -10.45 3.62 0.68
N SER A 53 -11.57 3.00 0.30
CA SER A 53 -12.41 2.17 1.20
C SER A 53 -11.74 0.87 1.67
N ARG A 54 -10.60 0.50 1.08
CA ARG A 54 -9.82 -0.69 1.42
C ARG A 54 -8.53 -0.37 2.17
N ILE A 55 -8.41 0.87 2.67
CA ILE A 55 -7.26 1.33 3.44
C ILE A 55 -7.69 1.57 4.88
N LEU A 56 -7.00 0.93 5.82
CA LEU A 56 -7.06 1.25 7.24
C LEU A 56 -5.85 2.08 7.62
N TYR A 57 -6.08 3.29 8.15
CA TYR A 57 -5.03 4.16 8.67
C TYR A 57 -4.83 3.91 10.16
N LEU A 58 -3.59 3.67 10.57
CA LEU A 58 -3.20 3.42 11.96
C LEU A 58 -2.07 4.36 12.34
N GLN A 59 -2.13 4.94 13.53
CA GLN A 59 -0.99 5.67 14.08
C GLN A 59 -0.12 4.72 14.90
N GLY A 60 1.20 4.80 14.72
CA GLY A 60 2.12 3.94 15.45
C GLY A 60 3.58 4.14 15.07
N ASP A 61 4.47 3.62 15.91
CA ASP A 61 5.91 3.61 15.63
C ASP A 61 6.26 2.56 14.58
N LEU A 62 7.17 2.93 13.67
CA LEU A 62 7.74 2.03 12.68
C LEU A 62 9.09 1.51 13.16
N CYS A 63 9.42 0.26 12.80
CA CYS A 63 10.67 -0.41 13.21
C CYS A 63 11.94 0.40 12.88
N ARG A 64 11.90 1.18 11.79
CA ARG A 64 12.97 2.09 11.37
C ARG A 64 12.60 3.53 11.70
N ARG A 65 13.49 4.24 12.40
CA ARG A 65 13.22 5.58 12.94
C ARG A 65 13.01 6.64 11.85
N GLU A 66 13.72 6.49 10.74
CA GLU A 66 13.69 7.39 9.59
C GLU A 66 12.46 7.22 8.70
N LEU A 67 11.69 6.13 8.88
CA LEU A 67 10.45 5.93 8.13
C LEU A 67 9.33 6.75 8.76
N LEU A 68 8.58 7.45 7.89
CA LEU A 68 7.41 8.26 8.26
C LEU A 68 6.09 7.52 8.02
N VAL A 69 6.10 6.55 7.11
CA VAL A 69 4.93 5.76 6.71
C VAL A 69 5.37 4.35 6.31
N GLU A 70 4.55 3.36 6.66
CA GLU A 70 4.67 1.98 6.17
C GLU A 70 3.34 1.52 5.59
N ILE A 71 3.40 0.77 4.49
CA ILE A 71 2.22 0.25 3.80
C ILE A 71 2.38 -1.25 3.68
N GLU A 72 1.42 -1.97 4.26
CA GLU A 72 1.29 -3.41 4.11
C GLU A 72 -0.06 -3.73 3.50
N GLY A 73 -0.17 -4.86 2.81
CA GLY A 73 -1.44 -5.30 2.27
C GLY A 73 -1.38 -6.69 1.68
N VAL A 74 -2.57 -7.23 1.44
CA VAL A 74 -2.77 -8.49 0.74
C VAL A 74 -3.57 -8.21 -0.51
N VAL A 75 -3.12 -8.76 -1.64
CA VAL A 75 -3.83 -8.71 -2.92
C VAL A 75 -4.17 -10.14 -3.30
N ILE A 76 -5.44 -10.40 -3.57
CA ILE A 76 -5.92 -11.74 -3.93
C ILE A 76 -6.00 -11.86 -5.45
N ALA A 77 -5.34 -12.89 -5.97
CA ALA A 77 -5.46 -13.38 -7.34
C ALA A 77 -6.74 -14.21 -7.46
N GLU A 78 -7.54 -14.00 -8.50
CA GLU A 78 -8.56 -14.97 -8.93
C GLU A 78 -8.02 -15.81 -10.09
#